data_AF-A0A945DJI3-F1
#
_entry.id   AF-A0A945DJI3-F1
#
_cell.length_a   1.000
_cell.length_b   1.000
_cell.length_c   1.000
_cell.angle_alpha   90.00
_cell.angle_beta   90.00
_cell.angle_gamma   90.00
#
_symmetry.space_group_name_H-M   'P 1'
#
loop_
_entity.id
_entity.type
_entity.pdbx_description
1 polymer ?
#
loop_
_entity_poly.entity_id
_entity_poly.type
_entity_poly.pdbx_seq_one_letter_code
_entity_poly.pdbx_strand_id
1 'polypeptide(L)'
;MSNEPVDVLIIGAGASGAAVAWSLADTRMRILCLEQGDWVNSANYPSAGPGYETRQDFAIRPNDRQLDVDYPIDDGESPVKVVNFNGVGGGTILY
;
A
#
# COMPACT_ATOMS: atom_id res chain seq x y z
N MET A 1 17.97 1.02 14.93
CA MET A 1 17.10 -0.17 15.05
C MET A 1 18.00 -1.33 15.44
N SER A 2 17.66 -2.10 16.48
CA SER A 2 18.39 -3.32 16.78
C SER A 2 18.03 -4.38 15.73
N ASN A 3 19.03 -5.10 15.19
CA ASN A 3 18.82 -6.23 14.27
C ASN A 3 18.36 -7.47 15.03
N GLU A 4 17.43 -7.30 15.97
CA GLU A 4 16.89 -8.40 16.74
C GLU A 4 16.00 -9.27 15.87
N PRO A 5 16.09 -10.60 15.98
CA PRO A 5 15.18 -11.50 15.27
C PRO A 5 13.73 -11.20 15.63
N VAL A 6 12.81 -11.41 14.70
CA VAL A 6 11.36 -11.41 14.92
C VAL A 6 10.81 -12.80 14.66
N ASP A 7 9.68 -13.15 15.28
CA ASP A 7 9.07 -14.47 15.10
C ASP A 7 8.33 -14.56 13.76
N VAL A 8 7.72 -13.43 13.34
CA VAL A 8 7.01 -13.30 12.07
C VAL A 8 7.36 -11.96 11.40
N LEU A 9 7.76 -12.02 10.14
CA LEU A 9 7.96 -10.86 9.27
C LEU A 9 6.88 -10.84 8.19
N ILE A 10 6.10 -9.77 8.14
CA ILE A 10 5.08 -9.51 7.13
C ILE A 10 5.60 -8.42 6.20
N ILE A 11 5.67 -8.70 4.91
CA ILE A 11 6.05 -7.73 3.87
C ILE A 11 4.78 -7.29 3.14
N GLY A 12 4.43 -6.02 3.29
CA GLY A 12 3.21 -5.40 2.78
C GLY A 12 2.13 -5.25 3.86
N ALA A 13 1.69 -4.02 4.10
CA ALA A 13 0.61 -3.68 5.03
C ALA A 13 -0.74 -3.47 4.32
N GLY A 14 -0.98 -4.22 3.24
CA GLY A 14 -2.26 -4.26 2.54
C GLY A 14 -3.31 -5.12 3.25
N ALA A 15 -4.48 -5.30 2.61
CA ALA A 15 -5.61 -6.07 3.17
C ALA A 15 -5.22 -7.44 3.75
N SER A 16 -4.44 -8.25 3.00
CA SER A 16 -4.00 -9.57 3.46
C SER A 16 -2.96 -9.51 4.58
N GLY A 17 -1.97 -8.62 4.47
CA GLY A 17 -0.94 -8.42 5.49
C GLY A 17 -1.55 -7.98 6.83
N ALA A 18 -2.52 -7.05 6.77
CA ALA A 18 -3.29 -6.62 7.93
C ALA A 18 -4.12 -7.75 8.54
N ALA A 19 -4.79 -8.56 7.71
CA ALA A 19 -5.57 -9.71 8.18
C ALA A 19 -4.70 -10.76 8.88
N VAL A 20 -3.51 -11.06 8.33
CA VAL A 20 -2.54 -11.97 8.96
C VAL A 20 -2.03 -11.39 10.28
N ALA A 21 -1.61 -10.12 10.30
CA ALA A 21 -1.14 -9.46 11.52
C ALA A 21 -2.22 -9.50 12.62
N TRP A 22 -3.47 -9.23 12.27
CA TRP A 22 -4.62 -9.33 13.18
C TRP A 22 -4.82 -10.75 13.71
N SER A 23 -4.77 -11.76 12.84
CA SER A 23 -4.93 -13.17 13.22
C SER A 23 -3.86 -13.68 14.18
N LEU A 24 -2.70 -13.02 14.19
CA LEU A 24 -1.55 -13.39 15.02
C LEU A 24 -1.40 -12.48 16.27
N ALA A 25 -2.22 -11.43 16.42
CA ALA A 25 -2.03 -10.39 17.44
C ALA A 25 -1.99 -10.95 18.89
N ASP A 26 -2.76 -11.99 19.17
CA ASP A 26 -2.88 -12.58 20.52
C ASP A 26 -1.87 -13.71 20.81
N THR A 27 -0.98 -14.02 19.87
CA THR A 27 -0.01 -15.13 19.99
C THR A 27 1.19 -14.82 20.89
N ARG A 28 1.33 -13.57 21.36
CA ARG A 28 2.52 -13.03 22.05
C ARG A 28 3.82 -13.10 21.25
N MET A 29 3.75 -13.42 19.96
CA MET A 29 4.89 -13.35 19.05
C MET A 29 5.34 -11.90 18.80
N ARG A 30 6.63 -11.70 18.55
CA ARG A 30 7.17 -10.45 18.01
C ARG A 30 6.94 -10.44 16.50
N ILE A 31 5.94 -9.68 16.09
CA ILE A 31 5.52 -9.57 14.70
C ILE A 31 5.97 -8.20 14.16
N LEU A 32 6.69 -8.20 13.05
CA LEU A 32 7.09 -6.99 12.34
C LEU A 32 6.40 -6.94 10.98
N CYS A 33 5.68 -5.85 10.71
CA CYS A 33 5.12 -5.56 9.39
C CYS A 33 5.91 -4.41 8.76
N LEU A 34 6.40 -4.63 7.54
CA LEU A 34 7.10 -3.62 6.75
C LEU A 34 6.25 -3.26 5.54
N GLU A 35 6.05 -1.97 5.33
CA GLU A 35 5.40 -1.40 4.16
C GLU A 35 6.37 -0.40 3.52
N GLN A 36 6.44 -0.43 2.18
CA GLN A 36 7.28 0.49 1.43
C GLN A 36 6.66 1.89 1.39
N GLY A 37 5.33 1.95 1.28
CA GLY A 37 4.57 3.19 1.36
C GLY A 37 4.36 3.69 2.79
N ASP A 38 3.68 4.83 2.89
CA ASP A 38 3.34 5.45 4.17
C ASP A 38 1.83 5.30 4.48
N TRP A 39 1.46 5.71 5.69
CA TRP A 39 0.07 5.94 6.05
C TRP A 39 -0.55 7.05 5.21
N VAL A 40 -1.79 6.84 4.77
CA VAL A 40 -2.53 7.84 4.01
C VAL A 40 -3.55 8.52 4.93
N ASN A 41 -3.48 9.84 5.03
CA ASN A 41 -4.52 10.61 5.72
C ASN A 41 -5.77 10.69 4.84
N SER A 42 -6.91 10.21 5.34
CA SER A 42 -8.18 10.23 4.62
C SER A 42 -8.66 11.64 4.25
N ALA A 43 -8.25 12.68 5.00
CA ALA A 43 -8.52 14.08 4.63
C ALA A 43 -7.77 14.52 3.36
N ASN A 44 -6.71 13.80 2.96
CA ASN A 44 -5.94 14.08 1.74
C ASN A 44 -6.43 13.28 0.54
N TYR A 45 -7.44 12.43 0.70
CA TYR A 45 -7.99 11.66 -0.42
C TYR A 45 -8.51 12.61 -1.50
N PRO A 46 -8.40 12.24 -2.79
CA PRO A 46 -8.89 13.09 -3.86
C PRO A 46 -10.36 13.48 -3.67
N SER A 47 -11.20 12.55 -3.22
CA SER A 47 -12.63 12.76 -2.96
C SER A 47 -12.95 13.80 -1.87
N ALA A 48 -11.96 14.23 -1.08
CA ALA A 48 -12.15 15.23 -0.03
C ALA A 48 -12.10 16.68 -0.54
N GLY A 49 -11.77 16.93 -1.81
CA GLY A 49 -11.63 18.28 -2.36
C GLY A 49 -12.04 18.42 -3.83
N PRO A 50 -12.26 19.67 -4.30
CA PRO A 50 -12.53 19.94 -5.71
C PRO A 50 -11.29 19.65 -6.59
N GLY A 51 -11.52 19.31 -7.87
CA GLY A 51 -10.44 19.05 -8.83
C GLY A 51 -9.75 17.69 -8.66
N TYR A 52 -10.41 16.76 -7.96
CA TYR A 52 -9.89 15.42 -7.70
C TYR A 52 -9.55 14.64 -8.97
N GLU A 53 -10.25 14.92 -10.07
CA GLU A 53 -10.04 14.30 -11.39
C GLU A 53 -8.69 14.67 -12.01
N THR A 54 -8.07 15.76 -11.54
CA THR A 54 -6.78 16.24 -12.05
C THR A 54 -5.59 15.81 -11.20
N ARG A 55 -5.83 15.14 -10.06
CA ARG A 55 -4.77 14.72 -9.13
C ARG A 55 -4.09 13.44 -9.62
N GLN A 56 -2.79 13.54 -9.89
CA GLN A 56 -1.97 12.41 -10.34
C GLN A 56 -1.38 11.59 -9.18
N ASP A 57 -1.28 12.17 -7.99
CA ASP A 57 -0.70 11.52 -6.81
C ASP A 57 -1.58 10.39 -6.23
N PHE A 58 -2.80 10.23 -6.76
CA PHE A 58 -3.69 9.10 -6.52
C PHE A 58 -4.12 8.40 -7.81
N ALA A 59 -3.41 8.61 -8.93
CA ALA A 59 -3.73 7.90 -10.16
C ALA A 59 -3.68 6.38 -9.91
N ILE A 60 -4.70 5.66 -10.38
CA ILE A 60 -4.90 4.24 -10.08
C ILE A 60 -3.79 3.34 -10.64
N ARG A 61 -3.08 3.83 -11.67
CA ARG A 61 -1.94 3.16 -12.29
C ARG A 61 -0.63 3.71 -11.69
N PRO A 62 0.21 2.87 -11.09
CA PRO A 62 1.52 3.29 -10.58
C PRO A 62 2.41 3.92 -11.66
N ASN A 63 2.31 3.44 -12.90
CA ASN A 63 3.08 3.99 -14.02
C ASN A 63 2.72 5.44 -14.38
N ASP A 64 1.51 5.91 -14.03
CA ASP A 64 1.10 7.32 -14.19
C ASP A 64 1.43 8.15 -12.95
N ARG A 65 1.23 7.55 -11.76
CA ARG A 65 1.42 8.21 -10.46
C ARG A 65 2.88 8.45 -10.12
N GLN A 66 3.75 7.48 -10.42
CA GLN A 66 5.22 7.55 -10.33
C GLN A 66 5.75 8.07 -8.97
N LEU A 67 5.14 7.69 -7.86
CA LEU A 67 5.70 8.02 -6.54
C LEU A 67 6.97 7.20 -6.27
N ASP A 68 7.82 7.67 -5.35
CA ASP A 68 9.04 6.96 -4.93
C ASP A 68 8.76 5.54 -4.41
N VAL A 69 7.53 5.32 -3.94
CA VAL A 69 7.05 4.03 -3.40
C VAL A 69 6.44 3.14 -4.47
N ASP A 70 6.31 3.63 -5.71
CA ASP A 70 5.76 2.86 -6.83
C ASP A 70 6.80 1.97 -7.51
N TYR A 71 6.33 0.80 -7.94
CA TYR A 71 7.11 -0.10 -8.77
C TYR A 71 6.78 0.12 -10.25
N PRO A 72 7.78 0.06 -11.14
CA PRO A 72 7.52 -0.05 -12.57
C PRO A 72 6.71 -1.31 -12.85
N ILE A 73 5.58 -1.16 -13.54
CA ILE A 73 4.76 -2.29 -13.98
C ILE A 73 4.91 -2.44 -15.48
N ASP A 74 5.43 -3.59 -15.94
CA ASP A 74 5.36 -3.93 -17.35
C ASP A 74 3.94 -4.43 -17.68
N ASP A 75 3.20 -3.63 -18.43
CA ASP A 75 1.87 -3.95 -18.93
C ASP A 75 1.76 -3.82 -20.46
N GLY A 76 2.90 -3.81 -21.18
CA GLY A 76 2.97 -3.52 -22.62
C GLY A 76 2.18 -4.51 -23.47
N GLU A 77 2.31 -5.81 -23.18
CA GLU A 77 1.60 -6.90 -23.85
C GLU A 77 0.28 -7.29 -23.16
N SER A 78 -0.15 -6.51 -22.17
CA SER A 78 -1.37 -6.78 -21.40
C SER A 78 -2.52 -5.87 -21.85
N PRO A 79 -3.70 -6.43 -22.19
CA PRO A 79 -4.90 -5.63 -22.40
C PRO A 79 -5.47 -5.06 -21.09
N VAL A 80 -4.97 -5.52 -19.94
CA VAL A 80 -5.40 -5.11 -18.60
C VAL A 80 -4.29 -4.32 -17.94
N LYS A 81 -4.62 -3.15 -17.38
CA LYS A 81 -3.70 -2.29 -16.63
C LYS A 81 -3.89 -2.53 -15.14
N VAL A 82 -2.79 -2.67 -14.40
CA VAL A 82 -2.83 -2.98 -12.97
C VAL A 82 -3.28 -1.75 -12.18
N VAL A 83 -4.30 -1.95 -11.37
CA VAL A 83 -4.74 -1.00 -10.36
C VAL A 83 -4.01 -1.33 -9.06
N ASN A 84 -3.12 -0.44 -8.62
CA ASN A 84 -2.33 -0.68 -7.41
C ASN A 84 -2.00 0.64 -6.70
N PHE A 85 -1.94 0.57 -5.37
CA PHE A 85 -1.53 1.68 -4.50
C PHE A 85 -0.56 1.16 -3.45
N ASN A 86 0.60 1.80 -3.34
CA ASN A 86 1.68 1.40 -2.45
C ASN A 86 1.66 2.32 -1.22
N GLY A 87 1.02 1.84 -0.16
CA GLY A 87 0.78 2.56 1.09
C GLY A 87 0.13 1.62 2.10
N VAL A 88 0.06 2.02 3.36
CA VAL A 88 -0.63 1.22 4.38
C VAL A 88 -2.12 1.12 4.02
N GLY A 89 -2.64 -0.11 3.92
CA GLY A 89 -3.95 -0.45 3.32
C GLY A 89 -3.84 -0.97 1.88
N GLY A 90 -2.80 -0.58 1.15
CA GLY A 90 -2.54 -1.01 -0.22
C GLY A 90 -3.69 -0.65 -1.16
N GLY A 91 -4.09 -1.59 -2.02
CA GLY A 91 -5.21 -1.41 -2.94
C GLY A 91 -6.55 -1.03 -2.29
N THR A 92 -6.75 -1.24 -0.98
CA THR A 92 -8.00 -0.83 -0.29
C THR A 92 -8.16 0.69 -0.20
N ILE A 93 -7.10 1.47 -0.46
CA ILE A 93 -7.12 2.94 -0.45
C ILE A 93 -7.76 3.52 -1.72
N LEU A 94 -7.79 2.77 -2.82
CA LEU A 94 -8.31 3.25 -4.11
C LEU A 94 -9.85 3.17 -4.25
N TYR A 95 -10.58 2.95 -3.15
CA TYR A 95 -12.03 2.72 -3.13
C TYR A 95 -12.76 3.63 -2.15
#